data_AF-A0A9D3WFY3-F1
#
_entry.id   AF-A0A9D3WFY3-F1
#
_cell.length_a   1.000
_cell.length_b   1.000
_cell.length_c   1.000
_cell.angle_alpha   90.00
_cell.angle_beta   90.00
_cell.angle_gamma   90.00
#
_symmetry.space_group_name_H-M   'P 1'
#
loop_
_entity.id
_entity.type
_entity.pdbx_description
1 polymer ?
#
loop_
_entity_poly.entity_id
_entity_poly.type
_entity_poly.pdbx_seq_one_letter_code
_entity_poly.pdbx_strand_id
1 'polypeptide(L)'
;MLEGGNLALKNNIRYKKPVRVIHKYNSDNNANASGYKFVYKRLYRVTRFDKEIESGFSVYKFQLDMLEDHQQYDSKWKQKRIRRH
;
A
#
# COMPACT_ATOMS: atom_id res chain seq x y z
N MET A 1 1.97 -16.03 16.61
CA MET A 1 0.87 -15.37 17.34
C MET A 1 0.38 -14.20 16.48
N LEU A 2 -0.87 -13.75 16.62
CA LEU A 2 -1.35 -12.56 15.88
C LEU A 2 -1.14 -11.31 16.74
N GLU A 3 -0.10 -10.55 16.44
CA GLU A 3 0.33 -9.41 17.25
C GLU A 3 0.82 -8.23 16.39
N GLY A 4 1.11 -7.09 17.02
CA GLY A 4 1.67 -5.90 16.37
C GLY A 4 0.90 -5.45 15.13
N GLY A 5 1.62 -5.25 14.02
CA GLY A 5 1.04 -4.79 12.75
C GLY A 5 -0.03 -5.73 12.18
N ASN A 6 0.09 -7.04 12.39
CA ASN A 6 -0.90 -8.00 11.92
C ASN A 6 -2.22 -7.87 12.69
N LEU A 7 -2.15 -7.66 14.01
CA LEU A 7 -3.33 -7.38 14.84
C LEU A 7 -3.96 -6.03 14.45
N ALA A 8 -3.15 -5.02 14.15
CA ALA A 8 -3.63 -3.72 13.68
C ALA A 8 -4.39 -3.84 12.34
N LEU A 9 -3.86 -4.58 11.36
CA LEU A 9 -4.53 -4.80 10.08
C LEU A 9 -5.82 -5.62 10.23
N LYS A 10 -5.85 -6.63 11.11
CA LYS A 10 -7.09 -7.34 11.44
C LYS A 10 -8.14 -6.40 12.05
N ASN A 11 -7.73 -5.50 12.93
CA ASN A 11 -8.64 -4.52 13.53
C ASN A 11 -9.21 -3.55 12.49
N ASN A 12 -8.48 -3.22 11.43
CA ASN A 12 -8.98 -2.38 10.34
C ASN A 12 -10.17 -3.01 9.59
N ILE A 13 -10.27 -4.34 9.54
CA ILE A 13 -11.45 -5.05 9.01
C ILE A 13 -12.66 -4.73 9.90
N ARG A 14 -12.53 -4.88 11.22
CA ARG A 14 -13.61 -4.66 12.19
C ARG A 14 -14.08 -3.21 12.22
N TYR A 15 -13.15 -2.26 12.24
CA TYR A 15 -13.45 -0.83 12.39
C TYR A 15 -13.55 -0.09 11.06
N LYS A 16 -13.43 -0.80 9.93
CA LYS A 16 -13.49 -0.26 8.56
C LYS A 16 -12.58 0.96 8.37
N LYS A 17 -11.39 0.94 8.99
CA LYS A 17 -10.43 2.04 8.92
C LYS A 17 -9.57 1.92 7.66
N PRO A 18 -9.41 3.00 6.88
CA PRO A 18 -8.61 2.97 5.65
C PRO A 18 -7.12 2.87 5.95
N VAL A 19 -6.39 2.20 5.06
CA VAL A 19 -4.93 2.01 5.10
C VAL A 19 -4.30 2.75 3.93
N ARG A 20 -3.25 3.53 4.20
CA ARG A 20 -2.41 4.13 3.14
C ARG A 20 -1.50 3.07 2.56
N VAL A 21 -1.54 2.89 1.24
CA VAL A 21 -0.64 1.97 0.53
C VAL A 21 0.42 2.75 -0.23
N ILE A 22 1.69 2.40 0.00
CA ILE A 22 2.85 2.99 -0.65
C ILE A 22 3.66 1.84 -1.26
N HIS A 23 3.92 1.90 -2.57
CA HIS A 23 4.72 0.89 -3.26
C HIS A 23 6.14 1.39 -3.50
N LYS A 24 7.12 0.53 -3.23
CA LYS A 24 8.49 0.71 -3.69
C LYS A 24 8.61 0.20 -5.12
N TYR A 25 9.23 0.99 -5.99
CA TYR A 25 9.60 0.61 -7.34
C TYR A 25 11.12 0.72 -7.49
N ASN A 26 11.78 -0.39 -7.84
CA ASN A 26 13.16 -0.38 -8.28
C ASN A 26 13.19 0.04 -9.76
N SER A 27 14.10 0.91 -10.15
CA SER A 27 14.25 1.31 -11.56
C SER A 27 15.67 1.73 -11.84
N ASP A 28 16.30 1.07 -12.80
CA ASP A 28 17.65 1.42 -13.23
C ASP A 28 17.70 2.74 -14.01
N ASN A 29 16.58 3.15 -14.63
CA ASN A 29 16.56 4.22 -15.63
C ASN A 29 15.83 5.52 -15.23
N ASN A 30 15.32 5.65 -14.00
CA ASN A 30 14.64 6.88 -13.54
C ASN A 30 14.40 6.90 -12.02
N ALA A 31 15.24 6.21 -11.26
CA ALA A 31 15.24 6.35 -9.82
C ALA A 31 16.13 7.52 -9.39
N ASN A 32 15.87 8.06 -8.20
CA ASN A 32 16.80 8.96 -7.52
C ASN A 32 18.17 8.27 -7.35
N ALA A 33 19.18 8.98 -6.85
CA ALA A 33 20.52 8.44 -6.60
C ALA A 33 20.55 7.10 -5.81
N SER A 34 19.47 6.75 -5.13
CA SER A 34 19.26 5.50 -4.39
C SER A 34 18.78 4.29 -5.22
N GLY A 35 18.48 4.41 -6.52
CA GLY A 35 18.07 3.27 -7.38
C GLY A 35 16.62 2.79 -7.19
N TYR A 36 15.83 3.43 -6.33
CA TYR A 36 14.40 3.17 -6.16
C TYR A 36 13.59 4.44 -5.85
N LYS A 37 12.27 4.35 -5.98
CA LYS A 37 11.32 5.39 -5.52
C LYS A 37 10.12 4.78 -4.81
N PHE A 38 9.55 5.53 -3.87
CA PHE A 38 8.28 5.21 -3.22
C PHE A 38 7.15 6.01 -3.87
N VAL A 39 6.05 5.34 -4.19
CA VAL A 39 4.87 5.96 -4.79
C VAL A 39 3.69 5.69 -3.87
N TYR A 40 3.10 6.74 -3.31
CA TYR A 40 1.80 6.64 -2.66
C TYR A 40 0.77 6.26 -3.71
N LYS A 41 0.11 5.12 -3.50
CA LYS A 41 -0.97 4.66 -4.37
C LYS A 41 -2.23 5.39 -3.99
N ARG A 42 -2.95 4.89 -2.97
CA ARG A 42 -4.24 5.40 -2.49
C ARG A 42 -4.53 4.89 -1.08
N LEU A 43 -5.73 5.18 -0.60
CA LEU A 43 -6.34 4.51 0.54
C LEU A 43 -7.00 3.20 0.09
N TYR A 44 -6.83 2.17 0.90
CA TYR A 44 -7.40 0.84 0.73
C TYR A 44 -8.17 0.47 1.99
N ARG A 45 -9.15 -0.44 1.86
CA ARG A 45 -9.76 -1.13 3.00
C ARG A 45 -9.20 -2.54 3.07
N VAL A 46 -9.02 -3.04 4.30
CA VAL A 46 -8.75 -4.46 4.53
C VAL A 46 -10.08 -5.19 4.49
N THR A 47 -10.23 -6.19 3.61
CA THR A 47 -11.49 -6.89 3.41
C THR A 47 -11.49 -8.31 3.94
N ARG A 48 -10.33 -8.98 3.90
CA ARG A 48 -10.16 -10.36 4.37
C ARG A 48 -8.79 -10.57 5.00
N PHE A 49 -8.71 -11.61 5.82
CA PHE A 49 -7.52 -12.01 6.56
C PHE A 49 -7.51 -13.53 6.65
N ASP A 50 -6.37 -14.13 6.30
CA ASP A 50 -6.18 -15.58 6.32
C ASP A 50 -4.81 -15.93 6.92
N LYS A 51 -4.70 -17.13 7.49
CA LYS A 51 -3.45 -17.68 8.01
C LYS A 51 -3.06 -18.88 7.14
N GLU A 52 -1.89 -18.81 6.53
CA GLU A 52 -1.39 -19.83 5.60
C GLU A 52 0.01 -20.31 5.99
N ILE A 53 0.45 -21.42 5.40
CA ILE A 53 1.83 -21.90 5.51
C ILE A 53 2.54 -21.59 4.19
N GLU A 54 3.57 -20.76 4.24
CA GLU A 54 4.44 -20.45 3.11
C GLU A 54 5.89 -20.76 3.48
N SER A 55 6.59 -21.49 2.60
CA SER A 55 7.98 -21.90 2.82
C SER A 55 8.24 -22.59 4.17
N GLY A 56 7.25 -23.32 4.70
CA GLY A 56 7.32 -24.01 5.99
C GLY A 56 6.99 -23.14 7.22
N PHE A 57 6.72 -21.85 7.03
CA PHE A 57 6.39 -20.92 8.11
C PHE A 57 4.94 -20.46 8.01
N SER A 58 4.33 -20.21 9.17
CA SER A 58 2.98 -19.65 9.18
C SER A 58 3.01 -18.14 8.99
N VAL A 59 2.28 -17.67 7.98
CA VAL A 59 2.15 -16.25 7.61
C VAL A 59 0.69 -15.81 7.67
N TYR A 60 0.49 -14.50 7.80
CA TYR A 60 -0.83 -13.88 7.72
C TYR A 60 -0.95 -13.08 6.43
N LYS A 61 -1.98 -13.37 5.63
CA LYS A 61 -2.30 -12.64 4.40
C LYS A 61 -3.49 -11.72 4.64
N PHE A 62 -3.45 -10.55 4.01
CA PHE A 62 -4.50 -9.55 4.11
C PHE A 62 -4.91 -9.11 2.71
N GLN A 63 -6.21 -9.23 2.39
CA GLN A 63 -6.75 -8.71 1.14
C GLN A 63 -7.05 -7.22 1.29
N LEU A 64 -6.54 -6.42 0.36
CA LEU A 64 -6.73 -4.98 0.31
C LEU A 64 -7.49 -4.58 -0.94
N ASP A 65 -8.67 -3.98 -0.78
CA ASP A 65 -9.43 -3.41 -1.89
C ASP A 65 -9.23 -1.89 -1.92
N MET A 66 -9.01 -1.34 -3.11
CA MET A 66 -8.89 0.10 -3.31
C MET A 66 -10.22 0.78 -2.97
N LEU A 67 -10.18 1.92 -2.28
CA LEU A 67 -11.35 2.76 -2.08
C LEU A 67 -11.56 3.67 -3.31
N GLU A 68 -12.80 3.73 -3.83
CA GLU A 68 -13.17 4.62 -4.93
C GLU A 68 -13.25 6.09 -4.49
N ASP A 69 -12.84 6.99 -5.39
CA ASP A 69 -12.45 8.39 -5.14
C ASP A 69 -13.64 9.35 -4.88
N HIS A 70 -14.29 9.28 -3.72
CA HIS A 70 -14.98 10.46 -3.17
C HIS A 70 -14.22 11.13 -2.03
N GLN A 71 -13.01 10.66 -1.72
CA GLN A 71 -12.10 11.26 -0.75
C GLN A 71 -10.67 11.28 -1.28
N GLN A 72 -10.51 11.64 -2.56
CA GLN A 72 -9.20 11.81 -3.15
C GLN A 72 -8.48 12.97 -2.45
N TYR A 73 -7.59 12.60 -1.53
CA TYR A 73 -6.56 13.46 -0.98
C TYR A 73 -5.86 14.16 -2.15
N ASP A 74 -6.01 15.49 -2.19
CA ASP A 74 -5.61 16.37 -3.28
C ASP A 74 -4.12 16.19 -3.60
N SER A 75 -3.84 15.41 -4.64
CA SER A 75 -2.48 15.00 -5.00
C SER A 75 -1.84 16.08 -5.86
N LYS A 76 -1.41 17.18 -5.21
CA LYS A 76 -0.59 18.26 -5.80
C LYS A 76 0.72 17.80 -6.45
N TRP A 77 1.07 16.52 -6.36
CA TRP A 77 2.25 15.91 -6.98
C TRP A 77 2.06 15.41 -8.42
N LYS A 78 0.87 15.55 -9.03
CA LYS A 78 0.72 15.36 -10.49
C LYS A 78 1.22 16.57 -11.29
N GLN A 79 2.27 17.26 -10.84
CA GLN A 79 2.89 18.34 -11.61
C GLN A 79 3.56 17.77 -12.87
N LYS A 80 2.82 17.86 -13.98
CA LYS A 80 3.27 18.22 -15.33
C LYS A 80 4.68 17.74 -15.70
N ARG A 81 4.74 16.64 -16.46
CA ARG A 81 5.82 16.43 -17.45
C ARG A 81 5.70 17.53 -18.52
N ILE A 82 6.21 18.73 -18.25
CA ILE A 82 6.53 19.68 -19.30
C ILE A 82 7.77 19.13 -20.00
N ARG A 83 7.58 18.58 -21.20
CA ARG A 83 8.66 18.36 -22.16
C ARG A 83 9.21 19.75 -22.51
N ARG A 84 10.46 20.03 -22.12
CA ARG A 84 11.22 21.14 -22.69
C ARG A 84 11.85 20.63 -23.97
N HIS A 85 11.44 21.22 -25.10
CA HIS A 85 12.17 21.15 -26.37
C HIS A 85 13.41 22.04 -26.28
#